data_AF-A0A661PLB0-F1
#
_entry.id   AF-A0A661PLB0-F1
#
_cell.length_a   1.000
_cell.length_b   1.000
_cell.length_c   1.000
_cell.angle_alpha   90.00
_cell.angle_beta   90.00
_cell.angle_gamma   90.00
#
_symmetry.space_group_name_H-M   'P 1'
#
loop_
_entity.id
_entity.type
_entity.pdbx_description
1 polymer ?
#
loop_
_entity_poly.entity_id
_entity_poly.type
_entity_poly.pdbx_seq_one_letter_code
_entity_poly.pdbx_strand_id
1 'polypeptide(L)'
;NLLRTMLQLRKIYVHEERNAIVVRDKPEVIKLAEQILAGADRENSEVLFSLEIVSASDSDTLDFGPRLSRYGASVGFSNPGSDTIIDNFIPLNRSNENLATSLSSLETFFTVPSAAFEFKKTLATTEVLASPKIRVRNREKAKVHIGTREPIFTSVVTDTSTTANVQYVDLGVKVDIEPIIQLDNTIRTKISLEVSRELERIETNDTVALSIQTTNAQTVLTLRDGVQTILGGLFEQVEQKSKTTIPFLGEIPFIGNLFSYVSNDQAKREILLSITPYIVRQVDVPGADIATIWSGGEDNLKDGPNFGSFAQPLLSEIEAIKLQSAPAVTLLTIETSTDEEATAEFAADPEPVNAVENEQVYVNSAKPVMMPPGEAPAEVSENSVEVVLRQEIQPAEEKVPTEVLNQDTEIGVPIVLEMPKKSPAVITFSGPLRVQQGEEFAVAVQVKGVEQLYSAPLFVKYDPAVLELVSLNEGTFLRQDGQPTVFSSSPNRTTGQVIVGYKQGTGGKGVSGEGDLFNLNFRSIAAGETKLEINRVNFRNPEGVRLQVVPEAVVIEVN
;
A
#
# COMPACT_ATOMS: atom_id res chain seq x y z
N ASN A 1 -11.00 -28.32 27.75
CA ASN A 1 -12.33 -28.91 27.48
C ASN A 1 -12.26 -30.40 27.15
N LEU A 2 -11.66 -30.83 26.02
CA LEU A 2 -11.50 -32.23 25.58
C LEU A 2 -11.57 -33.30 26.69
N LEU A 3 -10.60 -33.30 27.61
CA LEU A 3 -10.48 -34.28 28.71
C LEU A 3 -11.73 -34.39 29.61
N ARG A 4 -12.43 -33.27 29.88
CA ARG A 4 -13.65 -33.27 30.69
C ARG A 4 -14.82 -33.94 29.96
N THR A 5 -14.89 -33.78 28.64
CA THR A 5 -15.94 -34.37 27.80
C THR A 5 -15.70 -35.86 27.55
N MET A 6 -14.45 -36.26 27.27
CA MET A 6 -14.12 -37.65 26.94
C MET A 6 -14.02 -38.58 28.16
N LEU A 7 -13.50 -38.09 29.30
CA LEU A 7 -13.19 -38.92 30.47
C LEU A 7 -14.07 -38.66 31.70
N GLN A 8 -15.02 -37.73 31.61
CA GLN A 8 -15.94 -37.34 32.71
C GLN A 8 -15.22 -37.05 34.06
N LEU A 9 -14.00 -36.48 33.99
CA LEU A 9 -13.08 -36.34 35.13
C LEU A 9 -13.73 -35.73 36.38
N ARG A 10 -13.66 -36.46 37.51
CA ARG A 10 -14.23 -36.08 38.81
C ARG A 10 -13.79 -34.71 39.29
N LYS A 11 -12.51 -34.40 39.15
CA LYS A 11 -11.92 -33.08 39.48
C LYS A 11 -10.79 -32.75 38.52
N ILE A 12 -10.87 -31.57 37.93
CA ILE A 12 -9.83 -30.94 37.13
C ILE A 12 -9.73 -29.46 37.49
N TYR A 13 -8.52 -29.01 37.80
CA TYR A 13 -8.16 -27.61 38.03
C TYR A 13 -7.19 -27.15 36.93
N VAL A 14 -7.26 -25.88 36.55
CA VAL A 14 -6.40 -25.26 35.54
C VAL A 14 -5.58 -24.16 36.23
N HIS A 15 -4.27 -24.14 35.98
CA HIS A 15 -3.36 -23.10 36.43
C HIS A 15 -2.81 -22.36 35.21
N GLU A 16 -3.53 -21.33 34.78
CA GLU A 16 -3.25 -20.55 33.57
C GLU A 16 -1.86 -19.90 33.65
N GLU A 17 -1.50 -19.32 34.80
CA GLU A 17 -0.18 -18.75 35.12
C GLU A 17 1.02 -19.69 34.86
N ARG A 18 0.79 -21.00 34.85
CA ARG A 18 1.82 -22.04 34.69
C ARG A 18 1.55 -22.99 33.52
N ASN A 19 0.57 -22.67 32.67
CA ASN A 19 0.06 -23.53 31.59
C ASN A 19 -0.13 -25.01 32.01
N ALA A 20 -0.66 -25.24 33.21
CA ALA A 20 -0.68 -26.56 33.84
C ALA A 20 -2.09 -26.99 34.23
N ILE A 21 -2.37 -28.29 34.17
CA ILE A 21 -3.62 -28.89 34.66
C ILE A 21 -3.34 -29.83 35.84
N VAL A 22 -4.27 -29.87 36.80
CA VAL A 22 -4.22 -30.78 37.95
C VAL A 22 -5.49 -31.63 37.94
N VAL A 23 -5.34 -32.91 37.65
CA VAL A 23 -6.42 -33.90 37.58
C VAL A 23 -6.41 -34.78 38.84
N ARG A 24 -7.58 -35.14 39.36
CA ARG A 24 -7.71 -36.09 40.48
C ARG A 24 -8.86 -37.07 40.24
N ASP A 25 -8.50 -38.29 39.85
CA ASP A 25 -9.44 -39.40 39.59
C ASP A 25 -8.81 -40.77 39.93
N LYS A 26 -9.40 -41.87 39.46
CA LYS A 26 -8.80 -43.22 39.42
C LYS A 26 -7.46 -43.22 38.67
N PRO A 27 -6.49 -44.10 39.02
CA PRO A 27 -5.20 -44.19 38.32
C PRO A 27 -5.34 -44.56 36.84
N GLU A 28 -6.30 -45.41 36.48
CA GLU A 28 -6.59 -45.80 35.09
C GLU A 28 -6.99 -44.57 34.24
N VAL A 29 -7.86 -43.73 34.79
CA VAL A 29 -8.37 -42.51 34.12
C VAL A 29 -7.29 -41.42 34.05
N ILE A 30 -6.37 -41.36 35.02
CA ILE A 30 -5.23 -40.43 34.99
C ILE A 30 -4.27 -40.79 33.86
N LYS A 31 -3.89 -42.07 33.70
CA LYS A 31 -3.09 -42.53 32.56
C LYS A 31 -3.76 -42.24 31.22
N LEU A 32 -5.07 -42.49 31.13
CA LEU A 32 -5.84 -42.26 29.91
C LEU A 32 -5.88 -40.77 29.55
N ALA A 33 -5.92 -39.88 30.55
CA ALA A 33 -5.79 -38.43 30.37
C ALA A 33 -4.38 -38.02 29.93
N GLU A 34 -3.33 -38.69 30.44
CA GLU A 34 -1.93 -38.49 30.06
C GLU A 34 -1.68 -38.92 28.59
N GLN A 35 -2.15 -40.10 28.17
CA GLN A 35 -2.04 -40.56 26.78
C GLN A 35 -2.78 -39.61 25.80
N ILE A 36 -4.01 -39.19 26.15
CA ILE A 36 -4.76 -38.20 25.36
C ILE A 36 -4.02 -36.87 25.28
N LEU A 37 -3.38 -36.42 26.36
CA LEU A 37 -2.61 -35.17 26.36
C LEU A 37 -1.34 -35.30 25.50
N ALA A 38 -0.59 -36.40 25.58
CA ALA A 38 0.59 -36.66 24.73
C ALA A 38 0.27 -36.86 23.24
N GLY A 39 -0.99 -37.21 22.92
CA GLY A 39 -1.51 -37.21 21.55
C GLY A 39 -1.92 -35.81 21.04
N ALA A 40 -2.35 -34.92 21.94
CA ALA A 40 -2.91 -33.60 21.59
C ALA A 40 -1.91 -32.43 21.73
N ASP A 41 -0.95 -32.53 22.64
CA ASP A 41 0.10 -31.52 22.87
C ASP A 41 1.23 -31.74 21.86
N ARG A 42 1.05 -31.13 20.68
CA ARG A 42 1.89 -31.31 19.49
C ARG A 42 2.29 -29.94 18.95
N GLU A 43 3.48 -29.84 18.36
CA GLU A 43 3.90 -28.60 17.72
C GLU A 43 3.01 -28.27 16.50
N ASN A 44 2.59 -27.01 16.36
CA ASN A 44 1.91 -26.58 15.15
C ASN A 44 2.87 -26.63 13.95
N SER A 45 2.42 -27.28 12.88
CA SER A 45 3.06 -27.27 11.56
C SER A 45 3.17 -25.85 11.00
N GLU A 46 4.18 -25.57 10.18
CA GLU A 46 4.48 -24.23 9.66
C GLU A 46 4.97 -24.28 8.22
N VAL A 47 4.55 -23.28 7.43
CA VAL A 47 4.92 -23.12 6.02
C VAL A 47 5.47 -21.71 5.78
N LEU A 48 6.55 -21.62 5.02
CA LEU A 48 7.11 -20.38 4.49
C LEU A 48 6.61 -20.20 3.07
N PHE A 49 5.82 -19.17 2.81
CA PHE A 49 5.47 -18.76 1.46
C PHE A 49 6.49 -17.77 0.94
N SER A 50 7.04 -18.05 -0.24
CA SER A 50 7.70 -17.07 -1.09
C SER A 50 6.70 -16.67 -2.17
N LEU A 51 6.24 -15.43 -2.16
CA LEU A 51 5.47 -14.87 -3.27
C LEU A 51 6.45 -14.20 -4.23
N GLU A 52 6.10 -14.15 -5.50
CA GLU A 52 6.87 -13.45 -6.52
C GLU A 52 5.92 -12.71 -7.47
N ILE A 53 6.12 -11.40 -7.56
CA ILE A 53 5.38 -10.48 -8.41
C ILE A 53 6.38 -9.89 -9.39
N VAL A 54 6.21 -10.22 -10.67
CA VAL A 54 6.95 -9.60 -11.77
C VAL A 54 5.99 -8.66 -12.48
N SER A 55 6.38 -7.42 -12.74
CA SER A 55 5.68 -6.58 -13.71
C SER A 55 6.65 -5.85 -14.62
N ALA A 56 6.46 -6.00 -15.93
CA ALA A 56 7.18 -5.28 -16.96
C ALA A 56 6.24 -4.31 -17.69
N SER A 57 6.76 -3.17 -18.11
CA SER A 57 6.08 -2.25 -19.02
C SER A 57 7.06 -1.68 -20.04
N ASP A 58 6.65 -1.66 -21.30
CA ASP A 58 7.45 -1.23 -22.44
C ASP A 58 6.63 -0.22 -23.26
N SER A 59 7.19 0.96 -23.55
CA SER A 59 6.57 1.96 -24.41
C SER A 59 7.49 2.39 -25.55
N ASP A 60 6.94 2.33 -26.77
CA ASP A 60 7.54 2.82 -28.00
C ASP A 60 6.65 3.90 -28.62
N THR A 61 7.05 5.16 -28.42
CA THR A 61 6.34 6.34 -28.91
C THR A 61 7.17 6.98 -30.02
N LEU A 62 6.61 7.06 -31.23
CA LEU A 62 7.22 7.70 -32.40
C LEU A 62 6.37 8.88 -32.88
N ASP A 63 6.88 10.09 -32.74
CA ASP A 63 6.33 11.33 -33.30
C ASP A 63 7.23 11.82 -34.44
N PHE A 64 6.65 12.00 -35.64
CA PHE A 64 7.37 12.36 -36.85
C PHE A 64 6.56 13.32 -37.74
N GLY A 65 7.11 14.50 -38.02
CA GLY A 65 6.62 15.43 -39.05
C GLY A 65 6.16 16.81 -38.54
N PRO A 66 5.55 17.63 -39.41
CA PRO A 66 5.10 18.99 -39.06
C PRO A 66 3.80 18.99 -38.26
N ARG A 67 3.92 19.24 -36.96
CA ARG A 67 2.80 19.50 -36.05
C ARG A 67 2.28 20.92 -36.25
N LEU A 68 1.02 21.03 -36.67
CA LEU A 68 0.35 22.31 -36.86
C LEU A 68 -0.25 22.82 -35.53
N SER A 69 -0.21 24.14 -35.31
CA SER A 69 -1.07 24.77 -34.31
C SER A 69 -2.54 24.78 -34.77
N ARG A 70 -3.48 25.04 -33.85
CA ARG A 70 -4.92 25.06 -34.16
C ARG A 70 -5.27 26.34 -34.92
N TYR A 71 -6.03 26.21 -36.01
CA TYR A 71 -6.72 27.34 -36.63
C TYR A 71 -7.61 28.04 -35.59
N GLY A 72 -7.58 29.38 -35.58
CA GLY A 72 -8.40 30.21 -34.72
C GLY A 72 -8.88 31.45 -35.45
N ALA A 73 -10.11 31.87 -35.16
CA ALA A 73 -10.62 33.18 -35.49
C ALA A 73 -10.80 33.95 -34.17
N SER A 74 -10.15 35.10 -34.05
CA SER A 74 -10.27 35.99 -32.90
C SER A 74 -10.91 37.30 -33.32
N VAL A 75 -11.86 37.77 -32.53
CA VAL A 75 -12.47 39.09 -32.69
C VAL A 75 -11.92 39.95 -31.56
N GLY A 76 -11.35 41.09 -31.90
CA GLY A 76 -10.67 41.96 -30.94
C GLY A 76 -10.66 43.41 -31.38
N PHE A 77 -10.30 44.28 -30.44
CA PHE A 77 -10.13 45.71 -30.70
C PHE A 77 -8.65 45.99 -30.98
N SER A 78 -8.35 46.52 -32.16
CA SER A 78 -7.03 47.05 -32.48
C SER A 78 -6.97 48.55 -32.17
N ASN A 79 -5.75 49.04 -31.91
CA ASN A 79 -5.45 50.47 -31.99
C ASN A 79 -4.99 50.80 -33.42
N PRO A 80 -5.41 51.93 -34.02
CA PRO A 80 -4.98 52.31 -35.36
C PRO A 80 -3.45 52.39 -35.48
N GLY A 81 -2.85 51.46 -36.24
CA GLY A 81 -1.41 51.37 -36.47
C GLY A 81 -0.64 50.41 -35.56
N SER A 82 -1.30 49.51 -34.81
CA SER A 82 -0.63 48.45 -34.03
C SER A 82 -1.10 47.04 -34.43
N ASP A 83 -0.15 46.18 -34.83
CA ASP A 83 -0.36 44.75 -35.18
C ASP A 83 -0.66 43.83 -33.97
N THR A 84 -0.80 44.39 -32.76
CA THR A 84 -0.92 43.63 -31.51
C THR A 84 -2.34 43.65 -30.97
N ILE A 85 -2.95 42.47 -30.82
CA ILE A 85 -4.25 42.31 -30.13
C ILE A 85 -4.08 42.58 -28.63
N ILE A 86 -4.91 43.46 -28.08
CA ILE A 86 -4.95 43.76 -26.64
C ILE A 86 -6.02 42.88 -25.98
N ASP A 87 -5.61 41.74 -25.42
CA ASP A 87 -6.48 40.76 -24.73
C ASP A 87 -6.93 41.23 -23.33
N ASN A 88 -6.98 42.54 -23.11
CA ASN A 88 -7.27 43.14 -21.81
C ASN A 88 -8.71 43.66 -21.77
N PHE A 89 -9.55 42.98 -21.00
CA PHE A 89 -10.92 43.39 -20.68
C PHE A 89 -10.97 44.88 -20.30
N ILE A 90 -11.74 45.68 -21.03
CA ILE A 90 -11.78 47.14 -20.82
C ILE A 90 -12.39 47.41 -19.42
N PRO A 91 -11.65 48.04 -18.49
CA PRO A 91 -12.22 48.39 -17.19
C PRO A 91 -13.30 49.46 -17.39
N LEU A 92 -14.51 49.18 -16.90
CA LEU A 92 -15.75 49.97 -17.09
C LEU A 92 -15.77 51.31 -16.33
N ASN A 93 -14.68 52.08 -16.39
CA ASN A 93 -14.50 53.32 -15.64
C ASN A 93 -13.70 54.39 -16.44
N ARG A 94 -13.91 54.45 -17.76
CA ARG A 94 -13.41 55.50 -18.65
C ARG A 94 -14.53 56.01 -19.58
N SER A 95 -14.40 57.26 -20.02
CA SER A 95 -15.49 58.07 -20.59
C SER A 95 -16.10 57.50 -21.87
N ASN A 96 -17.41 57.73 -22.02
CA ASN A 96 -18.30 57.18 -23.05
C ASN A 96 -17.83 57.39 -24.50
N GLU A 97 -17.01 58.41 -24.77
CA GLU A 97 -16.44 58.67 -26.09
C GLU A 97 -15.56 57.51 -26.59
N ASN A 98 -14.86 56.81 -25.69
CA ASN A 98 -13.99 55.70 -26.05
C ASN A 98 -14.76 54.43 -26.48
N LEU A 99 -15.98 54.22 -25.98
CA LEU A 99 -16.78 53.04 -26.32
C LEU A 99 -17.25 53.10 -27.78
N ALA A 100 -17.61 54.29 -28.27
CA ALA A 100 -17.98 54.50 -29.67
C ALA A 100 -16.79 54.26 -30.61
N THR A 101 -15.58 54.70 -30.22
CA THR A 101 -14.37 54.44 -31.02
C THR A 101 -13.95 52.97 -30.99
N SER A 102 -13.99 52.29 -29.83
CA SER A 102 -13.67 50.85 -29.77
C SER A 102 -14.62 50.01 -30.62
N LEU A 103 -15.93 50.29 -30.62
CA LEU A 103 -16.88 49.61 -31.51
C LEU A 103 -16.61 49.87 -33.01
N SER A 104 -15.87 50.93 -33.35
CA SER A 104 -15.45 51.22 -34.73
C SER A 104 -14.11 50.58 -35.15
N SER A 105 -13.30 50.07 -34.20
CA SER A 105 -12.08 49.28 -34.46
C SER A 105 -12.24 47.80 -34.10
N LEU A 106 -13.47 47.28 -34.24
CA LEU A 106 -13.78 45.86 -34.09
C LEU A 106 -13.30 45.09 -35.33
N GLU A 107 -12.12 44.49 -35.24
CA GLU A 107 -11.49 43.74 -36.33
C GLU A 107 -11.58 42.22 -36.10
N THR A 108 -11.70 41.47 -37.20
CA THR A 108 -11.80 40.01 -37.20
C THR A 108 -10.53 39.42 -37.78
N PHE A 109 -9.75 38.75 -36.94
CA PHE A 109 -8.45 38.20 -37.28
C PHE A 109 -8.54 36.68 -37.49
N PHE A 110 -7.91 36.21 -38.56
CA PHE A 110 -7.74 34.79 -38.86
C PHE A 110 -6.28 34.42 -38.61
N THR A 111 -5.99 33.62 -37.58
CA THR A 111 -4.60 33.18 -37.34
C THR A 111 -4.25 32.03 -38.27
N VAL A 112 -3.17 32.20 -39.03
CA VAL A 112 -2.59 31.15 -39.88
C VAL A 112 -1.75 30.25 -38.98
N PRO A 113 -1.98 28.93 -38.97
CA PRO A 113 -1.27 28.04 -38.04
C PRO A 113 0.21 27.95 -38.40
N SER A 114 1.05 28.02 -37.36
CA SER A 114 2.46 27.70 -37.44
C SER A 114 2.67 26.19 -37.47
N ALA A 115 3.75 25.76 -38.13
CA ALA A 115 4.17 24.37 -38.20
C ALA A 115 5.50 24.19 -37.45
N ALA A 116 5.52 23.31 -36.45
CA ALA A 116 6.73 22.88 -35.76
C ALA A 116 7.07 21.44 -36.17
N PHE A 117 8.29 21.18 -36.61
CA PHE A 117 8.71 19.83 -37.00
C PHE A 117 9.18 19.06 -35.76
N GLU A 118 8.51 17.94 -35.47
CA GLU A 118 8.84 17.05 -34.37
C GLU A 118 9.42 15.75 -34.95
N PHE A 119 10.59 15.32 -34.47
CA PHE A 119 11.31 14.12 -34.92
C PHE A 119 11.83 13.37 -33.69
N LYS A 120 10.92 12.70 -32.98
CA LYS A 120 11.15 12.16 -31.64
C LYS A 120 10.73 10.70 -31.60
N LYS A 121 11.66 9.81 -31.26
CA LYS A 121 11.35 8.45 -30.81
C LYS A 121 11.73 8.33 -29.34
N THR A 122 10.75 7.97 -28.52
CA THR A 122 10.92 7.65 -27.10
C THR A 122 10.80 6.14 -26.95
N LEU A 123 11.77 5.54 -26.27
CA LEU A 123 11.71 4.17 -25.76
C LEU A 123 11.82 4.24 -24.25
N ALA A 124 10.90 3.63 -23.52
CA ALA A 124 11.01 3.47 -22.07
C ALA A 124 10.57 2.06 -21.67
N THR A 125 11.42 1.36 -20.91
CA THR A 125 11.17 0.00 -20.45
C THR A 125 11.43 -0.03 -18.94
N THR A 126 10.49 -0.58 -18.18
CA THR A 126 10.52 -0.66 -16.72
C THR A 126 10.23 -2.10 -16.30
N GLU A 127 11.06 -2.64 -15.41
CA GLU A 127 10.85 -3.94 -14.77
C GLU A 127 10.79 -3.75 -13.26
N VAL A 128 9.84 -4.42 -12.59
CA VAL A 128 9.68 -4.42 -11.14
C VAL A 128 9.50 -5.86 -10.67
N LEU A 129 10.38 -6.29 -9.77
CA LEU A 129 10.34 -7.58 -9.09
C LEU A 129 10.11 -7.37 -7.59
N ALA A 130 9.05 -7.96 -7.04
CA ALA A 130 8.79 -7.97 -5.60
C ALA A 130 8.62 -9.41 -5.09
N SER A 131 9.45 -9.83 -4.14
CA SER A 131 9.53 -11.20 -3.63
C SER A 131 9.30 -11.33 -2.11
N PRO A 132 8.14 -10.93 -1.57
CA PRO A 132 7.87 -10.98 -0.14
C PRO A 132 7.77 -12.42 0.38
N LYS A 133 8.35 -12.66 1.56
CA LYS A 133 8.42 -13.98 2.19
C LYS A 133 7.75 -13.96 3.57
N ILE A 134 6.86 -14.91 3.82
CA ILE A 134 5.98 -14.93 5.00
C ILE A 134 5.92 -16.35 5.58
N ARG A 135 6.27 -16.52 6.86
CA ARG A 135 6.13 -17.80 7.59
C ARG A 135 4.82 -17.80 8.38
N VAL A 136 4.05 -18.87 8.25
CA VAL A 136 2.66 -18.97 8.75
C VAL A 136 2.43 -20.33 9.40
N ARG A 137 1.67 -20.37 10.49
CA ARG A 137 1.30 -21.61 11.19
C ARG A 137 0.06 -22.24 10.54
N ASN A 138 -0.04 -23.56 10.60
CA ASN A 138 -1.16 -24.31 10.03
C ASN A 138 -2.50 -23.88 10.66
N ARG A 139 -3.50 -23.56 9.83
CA ARG A 139 -4.83 -23.02 10.17
C ARG A 139 -4.84 -21.61 10.78
N GLU A 140 -3.70 -20.92 10.89
CA GLU A 140 -3.65 -19.53 11.35
C GLU A 140 -3.64 -18.55 10.18
N LYS A 141 -4.41 -17.46 10.29
CA LYS A 141 -4.40 -16.41 9.27
C LYS A 141 -3.30 -15.39 9.53
N ALA A 142 -2.32 -15.33 8.65
CA ALA A 142 -1.37 -14.22 8.60
C ALA A 142 -1.94 -13.05 7.79
N LYS A 143 -1.59 -11.84 8.24
CA LYS A 143 -1.74 -10.59 7.48
C LYS A 143 -0.39 -9.89 7.47
N VAL A 144 0.10 -9.49 6.30
CA VAL A 144 1.35 -8.74 6.18
C VAL A 144 1.15 -7.58 5.21
N HIS A 145 1.58 -6.39 5.61
CA HIS A 145 1.64 -5.22 4.76
C HIS A 145 3.08 -4.68 4.73
N ILE A 146 3.61 -4.45 3.53
CA ILE A 146 4.92 -3.86 3.28
C ILE A 146 4.69 -2.67 2.35
N GLY A 147 4.91 -1.44 2.84
CA GLY A 147 4.39 -0.27 2.14
C GLY A 147 4.66 1.08 2.78
N THR A 148 4.09 2.12 2.18
CA THR A 148 4.01 3.49 2.71
C THR A 148 2.56 3.94 2.79
N ARG A 149 2.28 5.01 3.53
CA ARG A 149 0.92 5.48 3.82
C ARG A 149 0.79 6.94 3.41
N GLU A 150 0.33 7.16 2.19
CA GLU A 150 0.35 8.49 1.57
C GLU A 150 -0.88 9.34 1.93
N PRO A 151 -0.71 10.62 2.27
CA PRO A 151 -1.81 11.53 2.55
C PRO A 151 -2.41 12.12 1.26
N ILE A 152 -3.70 11.84 1.04
CA ILE A 152 -4.53 12.51 0.04
C ILE A 152 -5.25 13.68 0.72
N PHE A 153 -5.11 14.87 0.13
CA PHE A 153 -5.74 16.10 0.62
C PHE A 153 -7.03 16.35 -0.14
N THR A 154 -8.17 16.33 0.56
CA THR A 154 -9.49 16.62 -0.02
C THR A 154 -10.04 17.92 0.55
N SER A 155 -10.12 18.94 -0.31
CA SER A 155 -10.62 20.27 0.06
C SER A 155 -12.13 20.35 -0.12
N VAL A 156 -12.88 20.43 0.98
CA VAL A 156 -14.33 20.70 0.95
C VAL A 156 -14.51 22.21 1.06
N VAL A 157 -15.02 22.82 -0.01
CA VAL A 157 -15.41 24.24 -0.01
C VAL A 157 -16.90 24.33 0.30
N THR A 158 -17.24 24.93 1.43
CA THR A 158 -18.58 25.44 1.74
C THR A 158 -18.54 26.97 1.60
N ASP A 159 -19.65 27.63 1.31
CA ASP A 159 -19.74 29.01 0.77
C ASP A 159 -18.96 30.12 1.52
N THR A 160 -18.50 29.89 2.74
CA THR A 160 -17.67 30.82 3.53
C THR A 160 -16.41 30.21 4.17
N SER A 161 -16.10 28.93 3.91
CA SER A 161 -14.92 28.26 4.50
C SER A 161 -14.44 27.04 3.70
N THR A 162 -13.14 26.99 3.42
CA THR A 162 -12.46 25.81 2.85
C THR A 162 -11.91 24.94 3.97
N THR A 163 -12.45 23.73 4.11
CA THR A 163 -11.98 22.73 5.09
C THR A 163 -11.18 21.65 4.37
N ALA A 164 -9.87 21.60 4.62
CA ALA A 164 -9.00 20.54 4.13
C ALA A 164 -9.12 19.30 5.03
N ASN A 165 -9.64 18.21 4.49
CA ASN A 165 -9.59 16.88 5.10
C ASN A 165 -8.33 16.13 4.62
N VAL A 166 -7.77 15.29 5.47
CA VAL A 166 -6.60 14.45 5.14
C VAL A 166 -6.98 13.00 5.29
N GLN A 167 -7.20 12.33 4.17
CA GLN A 167 -7.34 10.89 4.11
C GLN A 167 -5.95 10.25 3.88
N TYR A 168 -5.73 9.06 4.40
CA TYR A 168 -4.50 8.30 4.17
C TYR A 168 -4.81 7.03 3.40
N VAL A 169 -3.99 6.70 2.40
CA VAL A 169 -4.11 5.45 1.63
C VAL A 169 -2.81 4.65 1.73
N ASP A 170 -2.96 3.37 2.04
CA ASP A 170 -1.85 2.43 2.24
C ASP A 170 -1.41 1.85 0.88
N LEU A 171 -0.23 2.28 0.39
CA LEU A 171 0.44 1.81 -0.82
C LEU A 171 1.44 0.71 -0.51
N GLY A 172 1.81 -0.11 -1.50
CA GLY A 172 2.72 -1.25 -1.36
C GLY A 172 1.99 -2.59 -1.49
N VAL A 173 2.56 -3.64 -0.90
CA VAL A 173 2.01 -5.01 -0.96
C VAL A 173 1.21 -5.30 0.31
N LYS A 174 0.04 -5.91 0.18
CA LYS A 174 -0.74 -6.51 1.28
C LYS A 174 -1.01 -7.97 0.95
N VAL A 175 -0.73 -8.86 1.90
CA VAL A 175 -0.91 -10.31 1.77
C VAL A 175 -1.71 -10.81 2.98
N ASP A 176 -2.95 -11.23 2.74
CA ASP A 176 -3.77 -11.98 3.67
C ASP A 176 -3.71 -13.46 3.25
N ILE A 177 -3.17 -14.34 4.11
CA ILE A 177 -2.92 -15.75 3.75
C ILE A 177 -3.26 -16.71 4.90
N GLU A 178 -3.92 -17.82 4.55
CA GLU A 178 -4.54 -18.76 5.48
C GLU A 178 -4.28 -20.20 4.96
N PRO A 179 -3.27 -20.91 5.48
CA PRO A 179 -2.86 -22.22 4.99
C PRO A 179 -3.45 -23.38 5.80
N ILE A 180 -3.77 -24.46 5.11
CA ILE A 180 -4.08 -25.77 5.70
C ILE A 180 -3.08 -26.78 5.14
N ILE A 181 -2.10 -27.17 5.97
CA ILE A 181 -1.10 -28.19 5.61
C ILE A 181 -1.76 -29.57 5.77
N GLN A 182 -1.71 -30.37 4.71
CA GLN A 182 -2.28 -31.71 4.61
C GLN A 182 -1.22 -32.80 4.87
N LEU A 183 -1.68 -34.03 5.13
CA LEU A 183 -0.84 -35.20 5.42
C LEU A 183 -0.04 -35.71 4.19
N ASP A 184 -0.42 -35.30 2.98
CA ASP A 184 0.21 -35.64 1.71
C ASP A 184 1.28 -34.61 1.27
N ASN A 185 1.74 -33.75 2.18
CA ASN A 185 2.62 -32.60 1.93
C ASN A 185 2.07 -31.59 0.90
N THR A 186 0.75 -31.56 0.69
CA THR A 186 0.10 -30.44 -0.01
C THR A 186 -0.36 -29.37 0.98
N ILE A 187 -0.49 -28.13 0.48
CA ILE A 187 -0.90 -26.98 1.29
C ILE A 187 -2.11 -26.33 0.61
N ARG A 188 -3.30 -26.57 1.15
CA ARG A 188 -4.52 -25.90 0.70
C ARG A 188 -4.53 -24.48 1.26
N THR A 189 -4.33 -23.51 0.39
CA THR A 189 -4.07 -22.12 0.75
C THR A 189 -5.18 -21.23 0.24
N LYS A 190 -5.73 -20.41 1.13
CA LYS A 190 -6.57 -19.27 0.79
C LYS A 190 -5.70 -18.01 0.85
N ILE A 191 -5.63 -17.27 -0.23
CA ILE A 191 -4.78 -16.09 -0.40
C ILE A 191 -5.60 -14.92 -0.95
N SER A 192 -5.31 -13.73 -0.42
CA SER A 192 -5.69 -12.45 -1.00
C SER A 192 -4.44 -11.58 -1.07
N LEU A 193 -4.06 -11.18 -2.29
CA LEU A 193 -2.90 -10.36 -2.60
C LEU A 193 -3.39 -9.04 -3.22
N GLU A 194 -2.98 -7.92 -2.63
CA GLU A 194 -3.10 -6.59 -3.22
C GLU A 194 -1.68 -6.03 -3.42
N VAL A 195 -1.40 -5.50 -4.61
CA VAL A 195 -0.17 -4.76 -4.94
C VAL A 195 -0.57 -3.38 -5.44
N SER A 196 -0.22 -2.35 -4.69
CA SER A 196 -0.62 -0.96 -4.94
C SER A 196 0.60 -0.07 -5.10
N ARG A 197 0.67 0.73 -6.16
CA ARG A 197 1.76 1.70 -6.40
C ARG A 197 1.24 3.03 -6.91
N GLU A 198 1.93 4.10 -6.53
CA GLU A 198 1.76 5.42 -7.12
C GLU A 198 2.12 5.37 -8.63
N LEU A 199 1.33 6.06 -9.45
CA LEU A 199 1.62 6.33 -10.85
C LEU A 199 2.08 7.78 -11.04
N GLU A 200 1.26 8.72 -10.59
CA GLU A 200 1.45 10.15 -10.81
C GLU A 200 0.70 10.97 -9.75
N ARG A 201 1.28 12.11 -9.39
CA ARG A 201 0.74 13.08 -8.44
C ARG A 201 0.33 14.35 -9.18
N ILE A 202 -0.96 14.50 -9.43
CA ILE A 202 -1.52 15.66 -10.14
C ILE A 202 -1.88 16.75 -9.12
N GLU A 203 -1.08 17.81 -9.06
CA GLU A 203 -1.38 19.00 -8.23
C GLU A 203 -2.22 20.00 -9.05
N THR A 204 -3.50 20.16 -8.68
CA THR A 204 -4.45 21.08 -9.32
C THR A 204 -5.08 21.97 -8.26
N ASN A 205 -4.80 23.29 -8.31
CA ASN A 205 -5.45 24.34 -7.50
C ASN A 205 -5.63 23.93 -6.02
N ASP A 206 -4.51 23.81 -5.30
CA ASP A 206 -4.40 23.39 -3.89
C ASP A 206 -5.00 22.02 -3.52
N THR A 207 -5.40 21.22 -4.52
CA THR A 207 -5.82 19.83 -4.36
C THR A 207 -4.78 18.89 -4.97
N VAL A 208 -4.45 17.81 -4.26
CA VAL A 208 -3.47 16.80 -4.73
C VAL A 208 -4.21 15.51 -5.05
N ALA A 209 -4.40 15.25 -6.35
CA ALA A 209 -4.96 14.00 -6.84
C ALA A 209 -3.83 12.96 -7.00
N LEU A 210 -3.91 11.89 -6.22
CA LEU A 210 -2.94 10.79 -6.24
C LEU A 210 -3.47 9.66 -7.15
N SER A 211 -2.80 9.41 -8.27
CA SER A 211 -3.12 8.30 -9.16
C SER A 211 -2.47 7.01 -8.64
N ILE A 212 -3.29 6.03 -8.26
CA ILE A 212 -2.85 4.77 -7.66
C ILE A 212 -3.23 3.62 -8.59
N GLN A 213 -2.24 2.86 -9.06
CA GLN A 213 -2.50 1.57 -9.70
C GLN A 213 -2.52 0.46 -8.65
N THR A 214 -3.64 -0.27 -8.57
CA THR A 214 -3.77 -1.47 -7.73
C THR A 214 -3.88 -2.72 -8.61
N THR A 215 -3.40 -3.85 -8.10
CA THR A 215 -3.51 -5.18 -8.72
C THR A 215 -3.95 -6.15 -7.63
N ASN A 216 -5.09 -6.81 -7.84
CA ASN A 216 -5.77 -7.61 -6.82
C ASN A 216 -5.97 -9.04 -7.30
N ALA A 217 -5.62 -10.02 -6.47
CA ALA A 217 -5.83 -11.45 -6.72
C ALA A 217 -6.30 -12.16 -5.45
N GLN A 218 -7.50 -12.74 -5.47
CA GLN A 218 -8.04 -13.53 -4.37
C GLN A 218 -8.43 -14.92 -4.87
N THR A 219 -7.92 -15.98 -4.23
CA THR A 219 -8.12 -17.36 -4.70
C THR A 219 -7.94 -18.40 -3.57
N VAL A 220 -8.43 -19.61 -3.81
CA VAL A 220 -8.26 -20.79 -2.92
C VAL A 220 -7.82 -21.96 -3.78
N LEU A 221 -6.64 -22.51 -3.49
CA LEU A 221 -5.97 -23.51 -4.31
C LEU A 221 -5.09 -24.43 -3.46
N THR A 222 -4.66 -25.56 -4.03
CA THR A 222 -3.78 -26.53 -3.36
C THR A 222 -2.41 -26.50 -3.99
N LEU A 223 -1.39 -26.17 -3.19
CA LEU A 223 0.02 -26.15 -3.60
C LEU A 223 0.73 -27.45 -3.21
N ARG A 224 1.84 -27.75 -3.87
CA ARG A 224 2.80 -28.78 -3.43
C ARG A 224 4.03 -28.13 -2.84
N ASP A 225 4.62 -28.76 -1.82
CA ASP A 225 5.86 -28.28 -1.20
C ASP A 225 6.99 -28.08 -2.23
N GLY A 226 7.70 -26.95 -2.14
CA GLY A 226 8.77 -26.55 -3.05
C GLY A 226 8.37 -26.20 -4.50
N VAL A 227 7.10 -26.34 -4.90
CA VAL A 227 6.66 -26.14 -6.29
C VAL A 227 6.13 -24.73 -6.51
N GLN A 228 6.80 -23.97 -7.38
CA GLN A 228 6.32 -22.67 -7.84
C GLN A 228 5.06 -22.83 -8.68
N THR A 229 4.02 -22.10 -8.31
CA THR A 229 2.70 -22.12 -8.95
C THR A 229 2.29 -20.71 -9.34
N ILE A 230 1.93 -20.51 -10.61
CA ILE A 230 1.40 -19.23 -11.11
C ILE A 230 -0.02 -19.05 -10.57
N LEU A 231 -0.25 -17.95 -9.85
CA LEU A 231 -1.56 -17.52 -9.33
C LEU A 231 -2.41 -16.89 -10.44
N GLY A 232 -1.76 -16.23 -11.39
CA GLY A 232 -2.38 -15.55 -12.53
C GLY A 232 -1.42 -14.57 -13.17
N GLY A 233 -1.90 -13.85 -14.18
CA GLY A 233 -1.15 -12.79 -14.84
C GLY A 233 -2.03 -11.93 -15.75
N LEU A 234 -1.45 -10.87 -16.28
CA LEU A 234 -2.05 -9.94 -17.23
C LEU A 234 -1.05 -9.66 -18.34
N PHE A 235 -1.47 -9.79 -19.59
CA PHE A 235 -0.78 -9.24 -20.76
C PHE A 235 -1.70 -8.20 -21.41
N GLU A 236 -1.18 -7.02 -21.72
CA GLU A 236 -1.97 -5.90 -22.22
C GLU A 236 -1.25 -5.14 -23.34
N GLN A 237 -1.79 -5.32 -24.56
CA GLN A 237 -1.53 -4.59 -25.80
C GLN A 237 -2.30 -3.27 -25.98
N VAL A 238 -1.70 -2.09 -25.86
CA VAL A 238 -2.30 -0.82 -26.34
C VAL A 238 -1.51 -0.24 -27.50
N GLU A 239 -2.19 0.12 -28.59
CA GLU A 239 -1.59 0.80 -29.75
C GLU A 239 -2.50 1.95 -30.21
N GLN A 240 -1.95 3.17 -30.24
CA GLN A 240 -2.61 4.37 -30.72
C GLN A 240 -1.85 4.95 -31.92
N LYS A 241 -2.45 4.83 -33.11
CA LYS A 241 -1.94 5.41 -34.37
C LYS A 241 -2.77 6.62 -34.76
N SER A 242 -2.12 7.76 -34.97
CA SER A 242 -2.74 8.98 -35.49
C SER A 242 -1.91 9.59 -36.63
N LYS A 243 -2.59 10.16 -37.62
CA LYS A 243 -1.97 10.87 -38.74
C LYS A 243 -2.73 12.17 -39.01
N THR A 244 -2.08 13.30 -38.76
CA THR A 244 -2.57 14.65 -39.10
C THR A 244 -1.85 15.13 -40.35
N THR A 245 -2.56 15.65 -41.34
CA THR A 245 -2.00 15.89 -42.68
C THR A 245 -2.40 17.27 -43.19
N ILE A 246 -1.46 18.03 -43.78
CA ILE A 246 -1.79 19.27 -44.48
C ILE A 246 -2.58 18.90 -45.76
N PRO A 247 -3.82 19.40 -45.95
CA PRO A 247 -4.63 19.06 -47.12
C PRO A 247 -3.94 19.51 -48.42
N PHE A 248 -4.18 18.78 -49.51
CA PHE A 248 -3.49 18.90 -50.81
C PHE A 248 -1.99 18.54 -50.77
N LEU A 249 -1.18 19.18 -49.91
CA LEU A 249 0.27 18.97 -49.86
C LEU A 249 0.65 17.56 -49.39
N GLY A 250 -0.10 17.00 -48.44
CA GLY A 250 0.13 15.66 -47.92
C GLY A 250 -0.36 14.51 -48.81
N GLU A 251 -1.10 14.82 -49.89
CA GLU A 251 -1.59 13.86 -50.88
C GLU A 251 -0.63 13.68 -52.06
N ILE A 252 0.39 14.55 -52.18
CA ILE A 252 1.37 14.49 -53.28
C ILE A 252 2.19 13.18 -53.15
N PRO A 253 2.27 12.34 -54.20
CA PRO A 253 3.05 11.10 -54.15
C PRO A 253 4.54 11.40 -53.89
N PHE A 254 5.23 10.43 -53.30
CA PHE A 254 6.62 10.49 -52.83
C PHE A 254 6.91 11.48 -51.68
N ILE A 255 6.36 12.71 -51.71
CA ILE A 255 6.71 13.76 -50.73
C ILE A 255 5.63 14.05 -49.67
N GLY A 256 4.37 13.62 -49.85
CA GLY A 256 3.26 13.98 -48.97
C GLY A 256 3.41 13.56 -47.49
N ASN A 257 4.22 12.53 -47.22
CA ASN A 257 4.55 12.15 -45.84
C ASN A 257 5.41 13.21 -45.11
N LEU A 258 6.13 14.09 -45.81
CA LEU A 258 6.85 15.22 -45.20
C LEU A 258 5.89 16.34 -44.75
N PHE A 259 4.66 16.36 -45.29
CA PHE A 259 3.56 17.26 -44.93
C PHE A 259 2.51 16.57 -44.04
N SER A 260 2.90 15.45 -43.42
CA SER A 260 2.10 14.67 -42.48
C SER A 260 2.81 14.57 -41.13
N TYR A 261 2.12 14.90 -40.04
CA TYR A 261 2.50 14.48 -38.70
C TYR A 261 1.93 13.08 -38.45
N VAL A 262 2.79 12.13 -38.10
CA VAL A 262 2.44 10.78 -37.67
C VAL A 262 2.85 10.62 -36.21
N SER A 263 1.92 10.16 -35.37
CA SER A 263 2.21 9.73 -34.01
C SER A 263 1.73 8.29 -33.84
N ASN A 264 2.66 7.42 -33.46
CA ASN A 264 2.43 6.01 -33.19
C ASN A 264 2.92 5.71 -31.77
N ASP A 265 1.99 5.49 -30.86
CA ASP A 265 2.26 5.17 -29.47
C ASP A 265 1.88 3.71 -29.19
N GLN A 266 2.83 2.89 -28.77
CA GLN A 266 2.63 1.49 -28.41
C GLN A 266 3.03 1.30 -26.94
N ALA A 267 2.08 0.88 -26.11
CA ALA A 267 2.34 0.52 -24.72
C ALA A 267 2.01 -0.96 -24.51
N LYS A 268 2.96 -1.70 -23.94
CA LYS A 268 2.80 -3.10 -23.51
C LYS A 268 2.95 -3.17 -22.00
N ARG A 269 2.14 -4.00 -21.36
CA ARG A 269 2.26 -4.30 -19.93
C ARG A 269 2.08 -5.78 -19.66
N GLU A 270 3.00 -6.33 -18.89
CA GLU A 270 2.99 -7.71 -18.44
C GLU A 270 3.03 -7.75 -16.91
N ILE A 271 2.20 -8.60 -16.30
CA ILE A 271 2.21 -8.86 -14.86
C ILE A 271 2.12 -10.38 -14.66
N LEU A 272 3.02 -10.94 -13.86
CA LEU A 272 3.00 -12.33 -13.45
C LEU A 272 2.97 -12.41 -11.92
N LEU A 273 2.02 -13.18 -11.40
CA LEU A 273 1.86 -13.46 -9.96
C LEU A 273 2.12 -14.95 -9.72
N SER A 274 3.07 -15.28 -8.87
CA SER A 274 3.33 -16.68 -8.48
C SER A 274 3.58 -16.84 -6.98
N ILE A 275 3.49 -18.08 -6.52
CA ILE A 275 3.74 -18.48 -5.13
C ILE A 275 4.46 -19.82 -5.07
N THR A 276 5.40 -19.94 -4.13
CA THR A 276 6.09 -21.20 -3.79
C THR A 276 6.00 -21.41 -2.28
N PRO A 277 5.36 -22.49 -1.79
CA PRO A 277 5.42 -22.86 -0.39
C PRO A 277 6.70 -23.65 -0.09
N TYR A 278 7.16 -23.57 1.15
CA TYR A 278 8.18 -24.42 1.72
C TYR A 278 7.73 -24.86 3.11
N ILE A 279 7.44 -26.14 3.33
CA ILE A 279 7.03 -26.68 4.62
C ILE A 279 8.24 -26.67 5.56
N VAL A 280 8.19 -25.82 6.59
CA VAL A 280 9.28 -25.68 7.58
C VAL A 280 9.07 -26.66 8.74
N ARG A 281 7.81 -27.01 9.04
CA ARG A 281 7.43 -28.09 9.96
C ARG A 281 6.20 -28.79 9.40
N GLN A 282 6.29 -30.11 9.21
CA GLN A 282 5.19 -30.96 8.72
C GLN A 282 4.08 -31.14 9.76
N VAL A 283 3.02 -31.86 9.40
CA VAL A 283 2.03 -32.38 10.36
C VAL A 283 2.66 -33.54 11.10
N ASP A 284 3.01 -33.34 12.37
CA ASP A 284 3.44 -34.42 13.26
C ASP A 284 2.26 -35.35 13.52
N VAL A 285 2.44 -36.63 13.17
CA VAL A 285 1.42 -37.68 13.32
C VAL A 285 1.83 -38.54 14.52
N PRO A 286 1.00 -38.65 15.57
CA PRO A 286 1.30 -39.50 16.70
C PRO A 286 1.50 -40.96 16.26
N GLY A 287 2.51 -41.63 16.85
CA GLY A 287 2.72 -43.06 16.67
C GLY A 287 1.48 -43.88 17.04
N ALA A 288 1.35 -45.08 16.49
CA ALA A 288 0.15 -45.92 16.68
C ALA A 288 -0.14 -46.23 18.17
N ASP A 289 0.88 -46.26 19.00
CA ASP A 289 0.86 -46.38 20.47
C ASP A 289 0.22 -45.17 21.18
N ILE A 290 0.34 -43.97 20.61
CA ILE A 290 -0.26 -42.73 21.12
C ILE A 290 -1.61 -42.45 20.44
N ALA A 291 -1.75 -42.80 19.16
CA ALA A 291 -2.96 -42.62 18.37
C ALA A 291 -4.07 -43.63 18.72
N THR A 292 -3.73 -44.87 19.09
CA THR A 292 -4.69 -45.89 19.51
C THR A 292 -4.92 -45.83 21.02
N ILE A 293 -5.95 -45.10 21.43
CA ILE A 293 -6.34 -44.90 22.82
C ILE A 293 -7.35 -45.99 23.20
N TRP A 294 -6.91 -46.97 23.98
CA TRP A 294 -7.80 -47.99 24.55
C TRP A 294 -8.42 -47.46 25.83
N SER A 295 -9.74 -47.29 25.84
CA SER A 295 -10.45 -46.58 26.91
C SER A 295 -11.30 -47.46 27.82
N GLY A 296 -11.39 -48.77 27.59
CA GLY A 296 -12.28 -49.66 28.36
C GLY A 296 -13.69 -49.77 27.76
N GLY A 297 -14.69 -49.86 28.63
CA GLY A 297 -16.11 -49.68 28.28
C GLY A 297 -16.68 -48.45 29.01
N GLU A 298 -17.86 -47.97 28.60
CA GLU A 298 -18.43 -46.70 29.10
C GLU A 298 -18.52 -46.62 30.63
N ASP A 299 -19.08 -47.64 31.29
CA ASP A 299 -19.16 -47.73 32.76
C ASP A 299 -17.81 -48.02 33.46
N ASN A 300 -16.80 -48.47 32.70
CA ASN A 300 -15.58 -49.07 33.24
C ASN A 300 -14.36 -48.72 32.38
N LEU A 301 -13.94 -47.46 32.48
CA LEU A 301 -12.74 -46.95 31.82
C LEU A 301 -11.50 -47.74 32.24
N LYS A 302 -10.71 -48.20 31.27
CA LYS A 302 -9.50 -49.00 31.47
C LYS A 302 -8.40 -48.60 30.49
N ASP A 303 -7.18 -48.60 30.99
CA ASP A 303 -5.92 -48.52 30.25
C ASP A 303 -5.52 -49.91 29.72
N GLY A 304 -4.93 -49.96 28.51
CA GLY A 304 -4.45 -51.18 27.86
C GLY A 304 -5.46 -51.92 26.97
N PRO A 305 -4.99 -52.82 26.08
CA PRO A 305 -5.82 -53.40 25.01
C PRO A 305 -6.78 -54.48 25.49
N ASN A 306 -8.06 -54.35 25.10
CA ASN A 306 -9.15 -55.25 25.48
C ASN A 306 -9.19 -56.55 24.63
N PHE A 307 -8.12 -57.36 24.64
CA PHE A 307 -8.07 -58.64 23.90
C PHE A 307 -8.96 -59.75 24.48
N GLY A 308 -9.55 -59.55 25.66
CA GLY A 308 -10.38 -60.53 26.39
C GLY A 308 -11.72 -60.92 25.74
N SER A 309 -12.07 -60.35 24.58
CA SER A 309 -13.20 -60.78 23.74
C SER A 309 -12.78 -61.65 22.55
N PHE A 310 -11.52 -61.56 22.11
CA PHE A 310 -11.01 -62.26 20.91
C PHE A 310 -10.09 -63.45 21.25
N ALA A 311 -9.47 -63.46 22.43
CA ALA A 311 -8.63 -64.58 22.87
C ALA A 311 -9.45 -65.83 23.28
N GLN A 312 -10.65 -65.63 23.82
CA GLN A 312 -11.53 -66.71 24.31
C GLN A 312 -11.79 -67.85 23.31
N PRO A 313 -12.27 -67.59 22.07
CA PRO A 313 -12.52 -68.66 21.11
C PRO A 313 -11.25 -69.42 20.76
N LEU A 314 -10.16 -68.73 20.41
CA LEU A 314 -8.89 -69.33 20.00
C LEU A 314 -8.26 -70.19 21.11
N LEU A 315 -8.32 -69.75 22.38
CA LEU A 315 -7.82 -70.56 23.49
C LEU A 315 -8.64 -71.84 23.68
N SER A 316 -9.98 -71.76 23.59
CA SER A 316 -10.84 -72.95 23.68
C SER A 316 -10.68 -73.91 22.50
N GLU A 317 -10.40 -73.40 21.30
CA GLU A 317 -10.13 -74.19 20.10
C GLU A 317 -8.77 -74.89 20.18
N ILE A 318 -7.72 -74.18 20.60
CA ILE A 318 -6.38 -74.76 20.87
C ILE A 318 -6.47 -75.83 21.97
N GLU A 319 -7.24 -75.61 23.03
CA GLU A 319 -7.41 -76.57 24.12
C GLU A 319 -8.22 -77.80 23.69
N ALA A 320 -9.24 -77.64 22.84
CA ALA A 320 -9.96 -78.75 22.22
C ALA A 320 -9.07 -79.60 21.28
N ILE A 321 -8.25 -78.96 20.44
CA ILE A 321 -7.25 -79.62 19.59
C ILE A 321 -6.26 -80.42 20.45
N LYS A 322 -5.82 -79.86 21.59
CA LYS A 322 -4.87 -80.50 22.52
C LYS A 322 -5.43 -81.74 23.23
N LEU A 323 -6.75 -81.92 23.24
CA LEU A 323 -7.44 -83.10 23.78
C LEU A 323 -7.64 -84.22 22.74
N GLN A 324 -7.53 -83.94 21.44
CA GLN A 324 -7.67 -84.95 20.38
C GLN A 324 -6.32 -85.58 19.99
N SER A 325 -5.88 -86.51 20.85
CA SER A 325 -5.08 -87.71 20.53
C SER A 325 -4.06 -87.63 19.39
N ALA A 326 -2.77 -87.58 19.74
CA ALA A 326 -1.70 -87.99 18.82
C ALA A 326 -1.55 -89.53 18.81
N PRO A 327 -1.75 -90.23 17.68
CA PRO A 327 -1.18 -91.55 17.46
C PRO A 327 0.31 -91.40 17.12
N ALA A 328 1.18 -92.20 17.73
CA ALA A 328 2.62 -92.09 17.53
C ALA A 328 3.11 -92.81 16.26
N VAL A 329 3.82 -92.10 15.38
CA VAL A 329 4.66 -92.71 14.33
C VAL A 329 6.01 -91.97 14.24
N THR A 330 7.05 -92.79 14.12
CA THR A 330 8.50 -92.55 14.03
C THR A 330 8.98 -91.43 13.07
N LEU A 331 10.13 -90.82 13.40
CA LEU A 331 10.87 -89.93 12.49
C LEU A 331 11.36 -90.65 11.21
N LEU A 332 11.50 -89.88 10.13
CA LEU A 332 12.51 -90.09 9.09
C LEU A 332 13.23 -88.76 8.77
N THR A 333 14.49 -88.86 8.36
CA THR A 333 15.45 -87.76 8.21
C THR A 333 15.80 -87.56 6.72
N ILE A 334 16.24 -86.35 6.32
CA ILE A 334 17.39 -86.03 5.42
C ILE A 334 17.33 -84.55 4.97
N GLU A 335 18.49 -83.98 4.61
CA GLU A 335 18.72 -82.55 4.36
C GLU A 335 18.97 -82.20 2.87
N THR A 336 18.79 -80.92 2.49
CA THR A 336 19.37 -80.22 1.30
C THR A 336 18.96 -80.75 -0.10
N SER A 337 18.96 -79.96 -1.19
CA SER A 337 19.90 -78.89 -1.60
C SER A 337 19.35 -77.99 -2.74
N THR A 338 20.01 -76.83 -2.99
CA THR A 338 20.30 -76.15 -4.30
C THR A 338 19.24 -76.01 -5.42
N ASP A 339 19.07 -74.90 -6.15
CA ASP A 339 19.57 -73.50 -6.11
C ASP A 339 18.43 -72.58 -6.69
N GLU A 340 18.49 -71.54 -7.56
CA GLU A 340 19.48 -70.82 -8.39
C GLU A 340 18.92 -69.41 -8.77
N GLU A 341 19.75 -68.44 -9.20
CA GLU A 341 19.31 -67.07 -9.58
C GLU A 341 19.07 -66.89 -11.10
N ALA A 342 18.06 -66.11 -11.48
CA ALA A 342 18.01 -65.39 -12.77
C ALA A 342 17.04 -64.19 -12.76
N THR A 343 17.49 -63.02 -13.23
CA THR A 343 16.67 -61.83 -13.48
C THR A 343 16.75 -61.40 -14.95
N ALA A 344 15.68 -60.83 -15.49
CA ALA A 344 15.67 -60.14 -16.77
C ALA A 344 14.53 -59.10 -16.84
N GLU A 345 14.86 -57.86 -17.15
CA GLU A 345 13.91 -56.80 -17.52
C GLU A 345 13.68 -56.80 -19.04
N PHE A 346 12.55 -56.25 -19.50
CA PHE A 346 12.50 -55.37 -20.68
C PHE A 346 11.17 -54.61 -20.72
N ALA A 347 11.17 -53.38 -21.25
CA ALA A 347 10.03 -52.48 -21.28
C ALA A 347 9.65 -52.03 -22.71
N ALA A 348 8.39 -51.66 -22.92
CA ALA A 348 7.88 -50.94 -24.09
C ALA A 348 6.59 -50.17 -23.74
N ASP A 349 6.37 -49.02 -24.39
CA ASP A 349 5.26 -48.08 -24.13
C ASP A 349 4.01 -48.36 -25.00
N PRO A 350 2.83 -47.77 -24.70
CA PRO A 350 1.55 -48.10 -25.34
C PRO A 350 1.04 -47.06 -26.36
N GLU A 351 0.17 -47.49 -27.28
CA GLU A 351 -0.99 -46.75 -27.84
C GLU A 351 -1.67 -47.59 -28.96
N PRO A 352 -2.86 -47.23 -29.50
CA PRO A 352 -4.03 -46.59 -28.87
C PRO A 352 -5.35 -47.36 -29.16
N VAL A 353 -6.46 -46.99 -28.53
CA VAL A 353 -7.82 -47.34 -29.02
C VAL A 353 -8.80 -46.19 -28.76
N ASN A 354 -9.77 -45.98 -29.66
CA ASN A 354 -10.67 -44.83 -29.65
C ASN A 354 -12.04 -45.17 -30.30
N ALA A 355 -13.05 -44.32 -30.05
CA ALA A 355 -14.45 -44.40 -30.51
C ALA A 355 -15.29 -45.57 -29.89
N VAL A 356 -16.62 -45.52 -29.77
CA VAL A 356 -17.65 -44.62 -30.36
C VAL A 356 -18.69 -44.18 -29.30
N GLU A 357 -19.27 -42.99 -29.52
CA GLU A 357 -20.61 -42.46 -29.15
C GLU A 357 -21.79 -43.46 -28.91
N ASN A 358 -23.00 -43.10 -28.43
CA ASN A 358 -23.72 -41.80 -28.39
C ASN A 358 -24.88 -41.81 -27.35
N GLU A 359 -25.23 -40.66 -26.76
CA GLU A 359 -26.63 -40.25 -26.54
C GLU A 359 -26.75 -38.75 -26.17
N GLN A 360 -27.89 -38.12 -26.48
CA GLN A 360 -28.09 -36.65 -26.38
C GLN A 360 -29.19 -36.26 -25.39
N VAL A 361 -29.06 -35.07 -24.77
CA VAL A 361 -30.12 -34.43 -23.97
C VAL A 361 -30.34 -32.98 -24.44
N TYR A 362 -31.61 -32.58 -24.54
CA TYR A 362 -32.03 -31.29 -25.10
C TYR A 362 -31.82 -30.11 -24.14
N VAL A 363 -31.49 -28.94 -24.72
CA VAL A 363 -31.54 -27.63 -24.05
C VAL A 363 -32.68 -26.81 -24.66
N ASN A 364 -33.58 -26.27 -23.83
CA ASN A 364 -34.70 -25.44 -24.29
C ASN A 364 -34.47 -23.96 -23.98
N SER A 365 -34.76 -23.09 -24.96
CA SER A 365 -34.62 -21.63 -24.84
C SER A 365 -35.94 -20.96 -24.43
N ALA A 366 -35.87 -19.90 -23.62
CA ALA A 366 -37.00 -19.04 -23.29
C ALA A 366 -36.68 -17.56 -23.62
N LYS A 367 -37.71 -16.78 -24.00
CA LYS A 367 -37.59 -15.36 -24.38
C LYS A 367 -37.92 -14.42 -23.21
N PRO A 368 -37.42 -13.18 -23.19
CA PRO A 368 -37.75 -12.20 -22.17
C PRO A 368 -39.21 -11.72 -22.27
N VAL A 369 -39.77 -11.26 -21.16
CA VAL A 369 -41.10 -10.63 -21.04
C VAL A 369 -40.95 -9.27 -20.36
N MET A 370 -41.75 -8.30 -20.81
CA MET A 370 -41.72 -6.89 -20.41
C MET A 370 -42.76 -6.61 -19.31
N MET A 371 -42.43 -5.74 -18.35
CA MET A 371 -43.37 -5.26 -17.31
C MET A 371 -43.91 -3.85 -17.62
N PRO A 372 -45.17 -3.54 -17.26
CA PRO A 372 -45.76 -2.21 -17.42
C PRO A 372 -45.38 -1.25 -16.26
N PRO A 373 -45.63 0.07 -16.40
CA PRO A 373 -45.18 1.08 -15.43
C PRO A 373 -46.24 1.48 -14.40
N GLY A 374 -45.78 1.81 -13.18
CA GLY A 374 -46.44 2.71 -12.23
C GLY A 374 -47.41 2.08 -11.22
N GLU A 375 -47.14 2.29 -9.94
CA GLU A 375 -48.01 3.01 -8.97
C GLU A 375 -47.18 3.29 -7.69
N ALA A 376 -47.54 4.29 -6.88
CA ALA A 376 -46.83 4.66 -5.66
C ALA A 376 -47.73 4.50 -4.42
N PRO A 377 -47.24 3.94 -3.30
CA PRO A 377 -47.96 3.91 -2.03
C PRO A 377 -47.65 5.15 -1.16
N ALA A 378 -48.70 5.66 -0.50
CA ALA A 378 -48.60 6.69 0.53
C ALA A 378 -48.55 6.09 1.95
N GLU A 379 -48.49 6.97 2.95
CA GLU A 379 -48.31 6.70 4.39
C GLU A 379 -49.42 5.83 5.02
N VAL A 380 -49.06 4.95 5.98
CA VAL A 380 -49.88 4.64 7.18
C VAL A 380 -48.98 4.40 8.40
N SER A 381 -49.44 4.94 9.54
CA SER A 381 -48.91 5.04 10.92
C SER A 381 -47.91 4.02 11.53
N GLU A 382 -47.16 4.55 12.49
CA GLU A 382 -46.79 4.02 13.83
C GLU A 382 -47.61 2.78 14.32
N ASN A 383 -47.11 1.89 15.19
CA ASN A 383 -46.41 2.22 16.45
C ASN A 383 -45.59 1.06 17.11
N SER A 384 -44.59 1.44 17.92
CA SER A 384 -43.96 0.74 19.06
C SER A 384 -43.79 -0.79 19.12
N VAL A 385 -42.53 -1.26 19.09
CA VAL A 385 -42.00 -2.32 20.01
C VAL A 385 -40.59 -1.93 20.47
N GLU A 386 -40.27 -2.24 21.73
CA GLU A 386 -39.06 -1.85 22.48
C GLU A 386 -37.89 -2.83 22.27
N VAL A 387 -36.64 -2.32 22.20
CA VAL A 387 -35.41 -3.13 22.25
C VAL A 387 -34.41 -2.51 23.22
N VAL A 388 -34.03 -3.28 24.25
CA VAL A 388 -33.14 -2.84 25.33
C VAL A 388 -31.68 -2.86 24.89
N LEU A 389 -30.98 -1.72 25.03
CA LEU A 389 -29.52 -1.66 24.93
C LEU A 389 -28.86 -1.72 26.32
N ARG A 390 -27.73 -2.41 26.44
CA ARG A 390 -26.96 -2.50 27.69
C ARG A 390 -26.16 -1.21 27.91
N GLN A 391 -26.14 -0.72 29.15
CA GLN A 391 -25.19 0.32 29.58
C GLN A 391 -23.80 -0.29 29.80
N GLU A 392 -22.77 0.44 29.36
CA GLU A 392 -21.38 0.21 29.74
C GLU A 392 -20.99 1.19 30.85
N ILE A 393 -20.17 0.74 31.81
CA ILE A 393 -19.96 1.43 33.09
C ILE A 393 -18.64 2.20 33.06
N GLN A 394 -18.71 3.52 33.25
CA GLN A 394 -17.52 4.35 33.50
C GLN A 394 -17.11 4.24 34.98
N PRO A 395 -15.80 4.12 35.30
CA PRO A 395 -15.33 4.11 36.68
C PRO A 395 -15.46 5.50 37.33
N ALA A 396 -15.70 5.53 38.64
CA ALA A 396 -15.87 6.77 39.41
C ALA A 396 -14.53 7.39 39.83
N GLU A 397 -14.51 8.72 39.90
CA GLU A 397 -13.35 9.51 40.33
C GLU A 397 -13.36 9.75 41.86
N GLU A 398 -12.20 9.60 42.51
CA GLU A 398 -12.08 9.63 43.98
C GLU A 398 -11.74 11.03 44.52
N LYS A 399 -12.32 11.40 45.67
CA LYS A 399 -12.20 12.74 46.25
C LYS A 399 -10.94 12.93 47.09
N VAL A 400 -10.30 14.08 46.93
CA VAL A 400 -9.38 14.68 47.91
C VAL A 400 -9.96 16.06 48.31
N PRO A 401 -9.99 16.45 49.61
CA PRO A 401 -10.85 17.54 50.07
C PRO A 401 -10.25 18.95 49.97
N THR A 402 -11.14 19.94 49.96
CA THR A 402 -10.87 21.38 50.01
C THR A 402 -10.29 21.81 51.36
N GLU A 403 -9.31 22.72 51.35
CA GLU A 403 -9.07 23.68 52.43
C GLU A 403 -9.26 25.11 51.90
N VAL A 404 -9.63 26.06 52.76
CA VAL A 404 -10.38 27.27 52.38
C VAL A 404 -9.69 28.54 52.84
N LEU A 405 -9.71 29.60 52.01
CA LEU A 405 -9.59 30.97 52.50
C LEU A 405 -10.57 31.89 51.76
N ASN A 406 -11.30 32.70 52.52
CA ASN A 406 -12.45 33.46 52.04
C ASN A 406 -12.08 34.86 51.51
N GLN A 407 -12.72 35.21 50.39
CA GLN A 407 -13.56 36.42 50.12
C GLN A 407 -12.93 37.82 50.21
N ASP A 408 -12.99 38.56 49.09
CA ASP A 408 -13.99 39.62 48.83
C ASP A 408 -13.84 40.10 47.35
N THR A 409 -14.85 39.99 46.48
CA THR A 409 -16.07 40.84 46.33
C THR A 409 -15.88 42.02 45.36
N GLU A 410 -16.20 41.82 44.08
CA GLU A 410 -17.06 42.70 43.26
C GLU A 410 -17.39 42.07 41.88
N ILE A 411 -18.48 42.51 41.23
CA ILE A 411 -18.99 41.90 39.99
C ILE A 411 -18.40 42.62 38.76
N GLY A 412 -17.32 42.07 38.22
CA GLY A 412 -16.79 42.44 36.91
C GLY A 412 -17.54 41.78 35.74
N VAL A 413 -17.71 42.51 34.64
CA VAL A 413 -18.05 41.93 33.33
C VAL A 413 -17.02 40.85 32.98
N PRO A 414 -17.40 39.68 32.41
CA PRO A 414 -16.44 38.62 32.10
C PRO A 414 -15.38 39.10 31.11
N ILE A 415 -14.20 39.39 31.64
CA ILE A 415 -12.99 39.62 30.85
C ILE A 415 -12.68 38.30 30.16
N VAL A 416 -12.84 38.27 28.83
CA VAL A 416 -12.22 37.23 28.02
C VAL A 416 -10.72 37.37 28.21
N LEU A 417 -10.12 36.41 28.93
CA LEU A 417 -8.68 36.25 28.96
C LEU A 417 -8.25 35.80 27.54
N GLU A 418 -7.94 36.78 26.69
CA GLU A 418 -7.15 36.50 25.49
C GLU A 418 -5.85 35.87 25.96
N MET A 419 -5.74 34.55 25.74
CA MET A 419 -4.44 33.89 25.73
C MET A 419 -3.52 34.70 24.81
N PRO A 420 -2.27 35.00 25.22
CA PRO A 420 -1.38 35.80 24.39
C PRO A 420 -1.27 35.11 23.03
N LYS A 421 -1.69 35.82 21.96
CA LYS A 421 -1.49 35.39 20.58
C LYS A 421 0.00 35.33 20.31
N LYS A 422 0.56 34.15 20.61
CA LYS A 422 1.96 33.79 20.39
C LYS A 422 2.28 34.10 18.94
N SER A 423 3.16 35.08 18.73
CA SER A 423 3.62 35.46 17.41
C SER A 423 4.07 34.20 16.65
N PRO A 424 3.62 33.97 15.42
CA PRO A 424 4.12 32.85 14.65
C PRO A 424 5.63 32.99 14.46
N ALA A 425 6.35 31.87 14.37
CA ALA A 425 7.76 31.93 14.06
C ALA A 425 7.96 32.60 12.70
N VAL A 426 9.06 33.31 12.51
CA VAL A 426 9.37 33.97 11.23
C VAL A 426 10.60 33.32 10.63
N ILE A 427 10.61 33.11 9.32
CA ILE A 427 11.80 32.67 8.58
C ILE A 427 12.21 33.75 7.58
N THR A 428 13.43 34.24 7.73
CA THR A 428 13.95 35.47 7.10
C THR A 428 15.28 35.19 6.42
N PHE A 429 15.61 35.96 5.38
CA PHE A 429 16.98 36.01 4.85
C PHE A 429 17.83 37.05 5.58
N SER A 430 19.13 36.78 5.72
CA SER A 430 20.12 37.69 6.29
C SER A 430 21.38 37.70 5.41
N GLY A 431 21.76 38.86 4.89
CA GLY A 431 22.85 39.00 3.90
C GLY A 431 22.91 40.40 3.31
N PRO A 432 23.80 40.65 2.33
CA PRO A 432 23.90 41.95 1.67
C PRO A 432 22.68 42.21 0.78
N LEU A 433 22.06 43.39 0.95
CA LEU A 433 20.95 43.86 0.11
C LEU A 433 21.42 44.51 -1.20
N ARG A 434 22.74 44.77 -1.32
CA ARG A 434 23.41 45.33 -2.50
C ARG A 434 24.73 44.59 -2.72
N VAL A 435 24.97 44.20 -3.96
CA VAL A 435 26.19 43.48 -4.41
C VAL A 435 26.60 43.98 -5.79
N GLN A 436 27.88 43.83 -6.15
CA GLN A 436 28.38 44.16 -7.49
C GLN A 436 28.20 42.98 -8.45
N GLN A 437 28.06 43.22 -9.76
CA GLN A 437 28.03 42.15 -10.76
C GLN A 437 29.36 41.36 -10.77
N GLY A 438 29.27 40.02 -10.67
CA GLY A 438 30.41 39.11 -10.60
C GLY A 438 30.90 38.81 -9.17
N GLU A 439 30.33 39.44 -8.14
CA GLU A 439 30.64 39.20 -6.73
C GLU A 439 30.04 37.88 -6.22
N GLU A 440 30.78 37.15 -5.39
CA GLU A 440 30.28 35.99 -4.65
C GLU A 440 29.95 36.38 -3.21
N PHE A 441 28.71 36.10 -2.78
CA PHE A 441 28.17 36.54 -1.49
C PHE A 441 27.34 35.46 -0.81
N ALA A 442 27.26 35.51 0.52
CA ALA A 442 26.49 34.57 1.33
C ALA A 442 25.18 35.20 1.83
N VAL A 443 24.10 34.42 1.78
CA VAL A 443 22.80 34.74 2.38
C VAL A 443 22.42 33.61 3.34
N ALA A 444 22.35 33.91 4.63
CA ALA A 444 21.86 33.01 5.66
C ALA A 444 20.33 32.97 5.66
N VAL A 445 19.75 31.77 5.76
CA VAL A 445 18.32 31.59 6.04
C VAL A 445 18.16 31.37 7.53
N GLN A 446 17.54 32.33 8.20
CA GLN A 446 17.39 32.37 9.66
C GLN A 446 15.95 32.08 10.06
N VAL A 447 15.77 31.37 11.18
CA VAL A 447 14.46 31.26 11.85
C VAL A 447 14.48 32.09 13.14
N LYS A 448 13.34 32.71 13.49
CA LYS A 448 13.14 33.51 14.69
C LYS A 448 11.87 33.09 15.42
N GLY A 449 11.92 32.99 16.75
CA GLY A 449 10.74 32.70 17.58
C GLY A 449 10.13 31.31 17.40
N VAL A 450 10.89 30.33 16.90
CA VAL A 450 10.42 28.94 16.76
C VAL A 450 10.60 28.18 18.08
N GLU A 451 9.75 27.19 18.33
CA GLU A 451 9.90 26.26 19.45
C GLU A 451 10.02 24.82 18.95
N GLN A 452 10.92 24.06 19.59
CA GLN A 452 11.14 22.63 19.37
C GLN A 452 11.31 22.23 17.89
N LEU A 453 11.92 23.08 17.05
CA LEU A 453 12.13 22.75 15.64
C LEU A 453 13.05 21.53 15.51
N TYR A 454 12.51 20.42 15.00
CA TYR A 454 13.20 19.15 14.82
C TYR A 454 13.46 18.84 13.35
N SER A 455 12.56 19.27 12.46
CA SER A 455 12.64 19.09 11.01
C SER A 455 12.17 20.35 10.29
N ALA A 456 12.97 20.82 9.33
CA ALA A 456 12.86 22.11 8.67
C ALA A 456 12.87 22.02 7.12
N PRO A 457 12.07 21.15 6.47
CA PRO A 457 12.00 21.09 5.01
C PRO A 457 11.30 22.33 4.43
N LEU A 458 11.89 22.91 3.38
CA LEU A 458 11.39 24.08 2.67
C LEU A 458 11.90 24.14 1.23
N PHE A 459 11.39 25.09 0.44
CA PHE A 459 11.89 25.41 -0.89
C PHE A 459 12.35 26.87 -0.94
N VAL A 460 13.55 27.14 -1.44
CA VAL A 460 14.00 28.50 -1.78
C VAL A 460 13.81 28.72 -3.27
N LYS A 461 13.39 29.92 -3.66
CA LYS A 461 13.33 30.36 -5.06
C LYS A 461 14.14 31.64 -5.22
N TYR A 462 14.87 31.74 -6.34
CA TYR A 462 15.70 32.87 -6.76
C TYR A 462 15.54 33.08 -8.28
N ASP A 463 15.99 34.22 -8.80
CA ASP A 463 16.05 34.43 -10.26
C ASP A 463 17.36 33.89 -10.84
N PRO A 464 17.34 32.84 -11.69
CA PRO A 464 18.53 32.23 -12.27
C PRO A 464 19.13 33.04 -13.44
N ALA A 465 18.47 34.11 -13.89
CA ALA A 465 19.04 35.06 -14.84
C ALA A 465 19.93 36.12 -14.17
N VAL A 466 19.73 36.36 -12.86
CA VAL A 466 20.45 37.38 -12.08
C VAL A 466 21.49 36.76 -11.13
N LEU A 467 21.17 35.60 -10.53
CA LEU A 467 22.04 34.90 -9.56
C LEU A 467 22.32 33.45 -9.95
N GLU A 468 23.58 33.01 -9.81
CA GLU A 468 23.96 31.59 -9.85
C GLU A 468 24.20 31.07 -8.41
N LEU A 469 23.54 29.97 -8.02
CA LEU A 469 23.83 29.32 -6.74
C LEU A 469 25.14 28.51 -6.81
N VAL A 470 26.21 29.03 -6.21
CA VAL A 470 27.54 28.41 -6.19
C VAL A 470 27.58 27.19 -5.26
N SER A 471 27.21 27.37 -3.99
CA SER A 471 27.20 26.31 -2.97
C SER A 471 26.16 26.57 -1.88
N LEU A 472 25.84 25.55 -1.10
CA LEU A 472 24.84 25.59 -0.04
C LEU A 472 25.36 24.80 1.17
N ASN A 473 25.45 25.45 2.33
CA ASN A 473 26.12 24.95 3.53
C ASN A 473 25.17 24.87 4.73
N GLU A 474 25.30 23.82 5.54
CA GLU A 474 24.48 23.61 6.75
C GLU A 474 24.72 24.70 7.81
N GLY A 475 23.64 25.22 8.42
CA GLY A 475 23.68 26.23 9.47
C GLY A 475 23.68 25.62 10.87
N THR A 476 23.96 26.42 11.90
CA THR A 476 24.21 25.92 13.26
C THR A 476 22.95 25.52 14.04
N PHE A 477 21.75 25.98 13.64
CA PHE A 477 20.57 25.96 14.50
C PHE A 477 20.14 24.56 14.97
N LEU A 478 19.98 23.56 14.07
CA LEU A 478 19.58 22.20 14.49
C LEU A 478 20.73 21.37 15.08
N ARG A 479 21.98 21.85 14.98
CA ARG A 479 23.19 21.24 15.56
C ARG A 479 23.52 21.75 16.97
N GLN A 480 22.64 22.58 17.55
CA GLN A 480 22.70 22.92 18.97
C GLN A 480 22.64 21.65 19.85
N ASP A 481 23.17 21.75 21.07
CA ASP A 481 23.39 20.64 22.00
C ASP A 481 24.21 19.45 21.43
N GLY A 482 24.98 19.68 20.36
CA GLY A 482 25.82 18.65 19.72
C GLY A 482 25.02 17.56 19.00
N GLN A 483 23.74 17.79 18.71
CA GLN A 483 22.89 16.80 18.06
C GLN A 483 23.39 16.47 16.64
N PRO A 484 23.46 15.19 16.26
CA PRO A 484 23.72 14.82 14.87
C PRO A 484 22.53 15.24 14.00
N THR A 485 22.81 15.68 12.78
CA THR A 485 21.81 16.17 11.83
C THR A 485 21.85 15.41 10.51
N VAL A 486 20.77 15.51 9.75
CA VAL A 486 20.70 15.11 8.35
C VAL A 486 20.36 16.35 7.55
N PHE A 487 21.27 16.72 6.65
CA PHE A 487 21.16 17.88 5.77
C PHE A 487 21.24 17.43 4.32
N SER A 488 20.28 17.89 3.50
CA SER A 488 20.23 17.60 2.07
C SER A 488 19.76 18.83 1.30
N SER A 489 20.27 18.98 0.08
CA SER A 489 19.82 20.02 -0.86
C SER A 489 19.75 19.48 -2.28
N SER A 490 18.75 19.93 -3.03
CA SER A 490 18.57 19.63 -4.45
C SER A 490 18.31 20.94 -5.21
N PRO A 491 19.36 21.57 -5.77
CA PRO A 491 19.24 22.82 -6.52
C PRO A 491 18.96 22.56 -8.01
N ASN A 492 17.78 22.98 -8.48
CA ASN A 492 17.49 23.12 -9.91
C ASN A 492 17.92 24.52 -10.38
N ARG A 493 19.11 24.59 -10.99
CA ARG A 493 19.68 25.84 -11.53
C ARG A 493 18.91 26.39 -12.73
N THR A 494 18.18 25.54 -13.46
CA THR A 494 17.38 25.95 -14.65
C THR A 494 16.09 26.67 -14.25
N THR A 495 15.48 26.30 -13.12
CA THR A 495 14.21 26.90 -12.65
C THR A 495 14.37 27.88 -11.49
N GLY A 496 15.61 28.14 -11.04
CA GLY A 496 15.87 29.03 -9.90
C GLY A 496 15.33 28.49 -8.58
N GLN A 497 15.27 27.17 -8.39
CA GLN A 497 14.63 26.55 -7.23
C GLN A 497 15.58 25.64 -6.47
N VAL A 498 15.52 25.65 -5.14
CA VAL A 498 16.30 24.77 -4.26
C VAL A 498 15.37 24.09 -3.28
N ILE A 499 15.36 22.76 -3.28
CA ILE A 499 14.71 21.97 -2.22
C ILE A 499 15.74 21.78 -1.10
N VAL A 500 15.40 22.12 0.14
CA VAL A 500 16.28 21.91 1.31
C VAL A 500 15.58 21.02 2.33
N GLY A 501 16.25 19.97 2.76
CA GLY A 501 15.82 19.08 3.83
C GLY A 501 16.81 19.10 4.98
N TYR A 502 16.48 19.80 6.06
CA TYR A 502 17.31 19.86 7.26
C TYR A 502 16.54 19.30 8.46
N LYS A 503 17.11 18.34 9.19
CA LYS A 503 16.49 17.77 10.40
C LYS A 503 17.53 17.24 11.40
N GLN A 504 17.13 17.08 12.66
CA GLN A 504 17.92 16.33 13.63
C GLN A 504 17.90 14.82 13.34
N GLY A 505 18.87 14.13 13.94
CA GLY A 505 18.98 12.68 13.97
C GLY A 505 18.07 12.03 15.01
N THR A 506 18.18 10.70 15.14
CA THR A 506 17.42 9.91 16.10
C THR A 506 17.70 10.35 17.54
N GLY A 507 16.67 10.78 18.27
CA GLY A 507 16.77 11.24 19.66
C GLY A 507 16.89 12.76 19.84
N GLY A 508 16.89 13.54 18.76
CA GLY A 508 16.82 15.00 18.82
C GLY A 508 15.50 15.49 19.45
N LYS A 509 15.60 16.48 20.35
CA LYS A 509 14.46 17.05 21.10
C LYS A 509 13.85 18.30 20.43
N GLY A 510 14.35 18.67 19.27
CA GLY A 510 14.03 19.94 18.63
C GLY A 510 14.70 21.14 19.31
N VAL A 511 14.82 22.26 18.59
CA VAL A 511 15.51 23.47 19.04
C VAL A 511 14.54 24.65 19.08
N SER A 512 14.59 25.43 20.17
CA SER A 512 13.78 26.63 20.35
C SER A 512 14.65 27.89 20.30
N GLY A 513 14.13 28.99 19.73
CA GLY A 513 14.78 30.30 19.72
C GLY A 513 14.97 30.88 18.33
N GLU A 514 16.18 31.36 18.05
CA GLU A 514 16.58 32.03 16.80
C GLU A 514 17.96 31.54 16.33
N GLY A 515 18.17 31.49 15.01
CA GLY A 515 19.50 31.21 14.43
C GLY A 515 19.48 30.73 12.97
N ASP A 516 20.67 30.45 12.45
CA ASP A 516 20.92 30.09 11.04
C ASP A 516 20.58 28.62 10.76
N LEU A 517 19.66 28.38 9.81
CA LEU A 517 19.33 27.04 9.32
C LEU A 517 20.32 26.56 8.26
N PHE A 518 20.66 27.42 7.30
CA PHE A 518 21.66 27.14 6.26
C PHE A 518 22.06 28.42 5.52
N ASN A 519 23.22 28.39 4.87
CA ASN A 519 23.78 29.51 4.12
C ASN A 519 23.82 29.18 2.63
N LEU A 520 23.27 30.08 1.82
CA LEU A 520 23.28 30.06 0.36
C LEU A 520 24.43 30.95 -0.13
N ASN A 521 25.39 30.40 -0.87
CA ASN A 521 26.43 31.19 -1.52
C ASN A 521 26.03 31.39 -2.98
N PHE A 522 25.76 32.65 -3.36
CA PHE A 522 25.41 33.06 -4.71
C PHE A 522 26.56 33.80 -5.37
N ARG A 523 26.62 33.74 -6.71
CA ARG A 523 27.35 34.67 -7.56
C ARG A 523 26.36 35.51 -8.34
N SER A 524 26.55 36.83 -8.37
CA SER A 524 25.80 37.71 -9.27
C SER A 524 26.31 37.55 -10.71
N ILE A 525 25.40 37.37 -11.68
CA ILE A 525 25.75 37.15 -13.09
C ILE A 525 25.22 38.25 -14.02
N ALA A 526 24.13 38.92 -13.66
CA ALA A 526 23.60 40.10 -14.35
C ALA A 526 23.27 41.21 -13.34
N ALA A 527 23.34 42.48 -13.77
CA ALA A 527 22.84 43.60 -12.98
C ALA A 527 21.30 43.66 -13.04
N GLY A 528 20.66 44.04 -11.93
CA GLY A 528 19.20 44.08 -11.80
C GLY A 528 18.68 43.82 -10.39
N GLU A 529 17.38 43.99 -10.21
CA GLU A 529 16.66 43.63 -8.98
C GLU A 529 16.31 42.13 -9.00
N THR A 530 16.62 41.41 -7.92
CA THR A 530 16.30 39.98 -7.78
C THR A 530 15.70 39.68 -6.42
N LYS A 531 14.74 38.75 -6.38
CA LYS A 531 13.96 38.42 -5.19
C LYS A 531 14.22 36.98 -4.76
N LEU A 532 14.61 36.81 -3.49
CA LEU A 532 14.67 35.50 -2.85
C LEU A 532 13.35 35.25 -2.10
N GLU A 533 12.71 34.12 -2.37
CA GLU A 533 11.43 33.73 -1.77
C GLU A 533 11.56 32.37 -1.06
N ILE A 534 10.91 32.22 0.09
CA ILE A 534 10.78 30.92 0.78
C ILE A 534 9.38 30.39 0.55
N ASN A 535 9.28 29.32 -0.22
CA ASN A 535 8.04 28.67 -0.63
C ASN A 535 7.88 27.31 0.08
N ARG A 536 6.63 26.87 0.30
CA ARG A 536 6.27 25.54 0.84
C ARG A 536 7.06 25.13 2.12
N VAL A 537 7.02 25.97 3.17
CA VAL A 537 7.58 25.65 4.49
C VAL A 537 6.77 24.54 5.18
N ASN A 538 7.42 23.50 5.70
CA ASN A 538 6.76 22.35 6.36
C ASN A 538 7.51 21.96 7.66
N PHE A 539 7.75 22.95 8.52
CA PHE A 539 8.49 22.81 9.78
C PHE A 539 7.73 21.96 10.80
N ARG A 540 8.45 21.14 11.58
CA ARG A 540 7.87 20.20 12.55
C ARG A 540 8.69 20.06 13.83
N ASN A 541 7.99 19.73 14.92
CA ASN A 541 8.57 19.35 16.20
C ASN A 541 8.85 17.82 16.28
N PRO A 542 9.44 17.29 17.38
CA PRO A 542 9.76 15.85 17.50
C PRO A 542 8.54 14.94 17.40
N GLU A 543 7.40 15.39 17.90
CA GLU A 543 6.09 14.71 17.83
C GLU A 543 5.48 14.74 16.41
N GLY A 544 6.15 15.39 15.45
CA GLY A 544 5.74 15.48 14.05
C GLY A 544 4.66 16.52 13.78
N VAL A 545 4.22 17.28 14.79
CA VAL A 545 3.25 18.37 14.67
C VAL A 545 3.86 19.50 13.84
N ARG A 546 3.07 20.09 12.94
CA ARG A 546 3.52 21.24 12.13
C ARG A 546 3.62 22.50 12.98
N LEU A 547 4.74 23.20 12.83
CA LEU A 547 5.00 24.50 13.43
C LEU A 547 4.53 25.60 12.46
N GLN A 548 3.82 26.60 12.95
CA GLN A 548 3.36 27.73 12.14
C GLN A 548 4.51 28.73 11.96
N VAL A 549 4.92 28.93 10.71
CA VAL A 549 6.04 29.81 10.34
C VAL A 549 5.61 30.73 9.20
N VAL A 550 5.92 32.02 9.31
CA VAL A 550 5.70 33.04 8.27
C VAL A 550 7.01 33.26 7.50
N PRO A 551 7.05 33.03 6.17
CA PRO A 551 8.21 33.36 5.35
C PRO A 551 8.24 34.83 4.95
N GLU A 552 9.39 35.47 5.13
CA GLU A 552 9.70 36.79 4.57
C GLU A 552 10.61 36.63 3.35
N ALA A 553 10.25 37.31 2.25
CA ALA A 553 11.09 37.41 1.06
C ALA A 553 12.04 38.60 1.17
N VAL A 554 13.23 38.51 0.58
CA VAL A 554 14.18 39.63 0.48
C VAL A 554 14.41 40.01 -0.97
N VAL A 555 14.62 41.30 -1.21
CA VAL A 555 15.04 41.87 -2.49
C VAL A 555 16.52 42.25 -2.40
N ILE A 556 17.29 41.91 -3.41
CA ILE A 556 18.71 42.22 -3.55
C ILE A 556 18.91 42.98 -4.86
N GLU A 557 19.66 44.09 -4.79
CA GLU A 557 19.95 44.96 -5.93
C GLU A 557 21.39 44.72 -6.41
N VAL A 558 21.54 44.12 -7.59
CA VAL A 558 22.84 43.89 -8.23
C VAL A 558 23.19 45.08 -9.11
N ASN A 559 24.35 45.70 -8.83
CA ASN A 559 24.87 46.90 -9.50
C ASN A 559 26.05 46.58 -10.44
#